data_AF-E6TVI9-F1
#
_entry.id   AF-E6TVI9-F1
#
_cell.length_a   1.000
_cell.length_b   1.000
_cell.length_c   1.000
_cell.angle_alpha   90.00
_cell.angle_beta   90.00
_cell.angle_gamma   90.00
#
_symmetry.space_group_name_H-M   'P 1'
#
loop_
_entity.id
_entity.type
_entity.pdbx_description
1 polymer ?
#
loop_
_entity_poly.entity_id
_entity_poly.type
_entity_poly.pdbx_seq_one_letter_code
_entity_poly.pdbx_strand_id
1 'polypeptide(L)' 'MVKINVKKPELKELMIKKGFNQAKLGREIGITKSYVSQLVNGNTNPSPVLAKKITDKLNVNFDDIFFIESGSFSVNTKRN' A
#
# COMPACT_ATOMS: atom_id res chain seq x y z
N MET A 1 -12.44 13.22 4.73
CA MET A 1 -12.47 11.78 4.35
C MET A 1 -11.12 11.18 4.70
N VAL A 2 -11.10 10.09 5.47
CA VAL A 2 -9.87 9.40 5.87
C VAL A 2 -9.45 8.45 4.75
N LYS A 3 -8.19 8.49 4.31
CA LYS A 3 -7.66 7.64 3.24
C LYS A 3 -6.44 6.86 3.72
N ILE A 4 -6.28 5.64 3.22
CA ILE A 4 -5.07 4.84 3.40
C ILE A 4 -4.19 5.05 2.17
N ASN A 5 -3.00 5.59 2.38
CA ASN A 5 -2.02 5.79 1.32
C ASN A 5 -0.92 4.74 1.40
N VAL A 6 -0.34 4.44 0.24
CA VAL A 6 0.71 3.43 0.08
C VAL A 6 2.08 4.09 0.13
N LYS A 7 2.96 3.55 0.97
CA LYS A 7 4.39 3.83 0.95
C LYS A 7 5.02 3.03 -0.18
N LYS A 8 5.05 3.62 -1.39
CA LYS A 8 5.34 2.92 -2.65
C LYS A 8 6.71 2.19 -2.64
N PRO A 9 7.83 2.82 -2.25
CA PRO A 9 9.11 2.11 -2.24
C PRO A 9 9.12 0.96 -1.23
N GLU A 10 8.56 1.16 -0.04
CA GLU A 10 8.52 0.20 1.06
C GLU A 10 7.70 -1.03 0.68
N LEU A 11 6.52 -0.84 0.08
CA LEU A 11 5.71 -1.94 -0.41
C LEU A 11 6.43 -2.76 -1.50
N LYS A 12 7.08 -2.08 -2.45
CA LYS A 12 7.83 -2.76 -3.53
C LYS A 12 8.99 -3.57 -2.97
N GLU A 13 9.78 -2.98 -2.07
CA GLU A 13 10.90 -3.67 -1.42
C GLU A 13 10.44 -4.90 -0.63
N LEU A 14 9.37 -4.76 0.15
CA LEU A 14 8.86 -5.87 0.95
C LEU A 14 8.29 -6.98 0.07
N MET A 15 7.61 -6.65 -1.04
CA MET A 15 7.20 -7.64 -2.02
C MET A 15 8.40 -8.43 -2.57
N ILE A 16 9.48 -7.75 -2.95
CA ILE A 16 10.70 -8.40 -3.45
C ILE A 16 11.33 -9.29 -2.37
N LYS A 17 11.55 -8.74 -1.17
CA LYS A 17 12.14 -9.45 -0.01
C LYS A 17 11.34 -10.69 0.38
N LYS A 18 10.02 -10.68 0.20
CA LYS A 18 9.12 -11.79 0.53
C LYS A 18 8.83 -12.73 -0.66
N GLY A 19 9.46 -12.52 -1.81
CA GLY A 19 9.26 -13.36 -2.99
C GLY A 19 7.87 -13.25 -3.63
N PHE A 20 7.30 -12.04 -3.62
CA PHE A 20 6.04 -11.71 -4.27
C PHE A 20 6.29 -10.87 -5.53
N ASN A 21 5.70 -11.32 -6.64
CA ASN A 21 5.41 -10.43 -7.76
C ASN A 21 3.94 -9.95 -7.67
N GLN A 22 3.58 -8.92 -8.44
CA GLN A 22 2.23 -8.33 -8.41
C GLN A 22 1.12 -9.34 -8.76
N ALA A 23 1.39 -10.29 -9.66
CA ALA A 23 0.42 -11.32 -10.02
C ALA A 23 0.17 -12.30 -8.87
N LYS A 24 1.24 -12.73 -8.17
CA LYS A 24 1.17 -13.59 -6.99
C LYS A 24 0.39 -12.89 -5.87
N LEU A 25 0.73 -11.63 -5.57
CA LEU A 25 0.02 -10.85 -4.56
C LEU A 25 -1.48 -10.72 -4.90
N GLY A 26 -1.81 -10.43 -6.16
CA GLY A 26 -3.20 -10.31 -6.61
C GLY A 26 -4.00 -11.59 -6.38
N ARG A 27 -3.44 -12.75 -6.75
CA ARG A 27 -4.08 -14.06 -6.50
C ARG A 27 -4.31 -14.31 -5.02
N GLU A 28 -3.33 -13.97 -4.17
CA GLU A 28 -3.37 -14.23 -2.72
C GLU A 28 -4.40 -13.36 -1.97
N ILE A 29 -4.68 -12.15 -2.46
CA ILE A 29 -5.63 -11.23 -1.81
C ILE A 29 -6.97 -11.10 -2.56
N GLY A 30 -7.11 -11.79 -3.71
CA GLY A 30 -8.35 -11.89 -4.48
C GLY A 30 -8.63 -10.69 -5.39
N ILE A 31 -7.59 -10.08 -5.99
CA ILE A 31 -7.72 -8.96 -6.93
C ILE A 31 -6.89 -9.17 -8.19
N THR A 32 -7.17 -8.39 -9.24
CA THR A 32 -6.42 -8.49 -10.50
C THR A 32 -5.00 -7.93 -10.37
N LYS A 33 -4.08 -8.44 -11.19
CA LYS A 33 -2.71 -7.89 -11.32
C LYS A 33 -2.74 -6.38 -11.65
N SER A 34 -3.67 -5.95 -12.49
CA SER A 34 -3.83 -4.52 -12.86
C SER A 34 -4.15 -3.67 -11.63
N TYR A 35 -5.07 -4.13 -10.78
CA TYR A 35 -5.40 -3.43 -9.54
C TYR A 35 -4.20 -3.39 -8.58
N VAL A 36 -3.47 -4.50 -8.43
CA VAL A 36 -2.22 -4.50 -7.64
C VAL A 36 -1.23 -3.48 -8.17
N SER A 37 -1.05 -3.39 -9.48
CA SER A 37 -0.16 -2.39 -10.11
C SER A 37 -0.59 -0.97 -9.77
N GLN A 38 -1.89 -0.66 -9.87
CA GLN A 38 -2.43 0.65 -9.48
C GLN A 38 -2.17 0.96 -8.00
N LEU A 39 -2.37 -0.01 -7.12
CA LEU A 39 -2.12 0.12 -5.68
C LEU A 39 -0.62 0.32 -5.37
N VAL A 40 0.25 -0.52 -5.95
CA VAL A 40 1.71 -0.47 -5.77
C VAL A 40 2.31 0.84 -6.29
N ASN A 41 1.70 1.43 -7.33
CA ASN A 41 2.08 2.74 -7.85
C ASN A 41 1.36 3.90 -7.14
N GLY A 42 0.48 3.62 -6.17
CA GLY A 42 -0.29 4.60 -5.40
C GLY A 42 -1.31 5.39 -6.22
N ASN A 43 -1.76 4.84 -7.35
CA ASN A 43 -2.84 5.41 -8.16
C ASN A 43 -4.22 5.10 -7.59
N THR A 44 -4.31 4.16 -6.64
CA THR A 44 -5.54 3.79 -5.94
C THR A 44 -5.24 3.52 -4.47
N ASN A 45 -6.10 4.03 -3.61
CA ASN A 45 -6.05 3.79 -2.17
C ASN A 45 -6.69 2.44 -1.82
N PRO A 46 -6.03 1.56 -1.05
CA PRO A 46 -6.68 0.35 -0.55
C PRO A 46 -7.82 0.69 0.41
N SER A 47 -8.84 -0.16 0.43
CA SER A 47 -9.78 -0.20 1.55
C SER A 47 -9.10 -0.78 2.81
N PRO A 48 -9.63 -0.55 4.02
CA PRO A 48 -9.09 -1.13 5.25
C PRO A 48 -8.96 -2.66 5.18
N VAL A 49 -9.95 -3.33 4.58
CA VAL A 49 -9.95 -4.79 4.37
C VAL A 49 -8.81 -5.21 3.46
N LEU A 50 -8.58 -4.48 2.36
CA LEU A 50 -7.50 -4.79 1.43
C LEU A 50 -6.12 -4.52 2.05
N ALA A 51 -5.97 -3.42 2.79
CA ALA A 51 -4.75 -3.11 3.52
C ALA A 51 -4.39 -4.23 4.49
N LYS A 52 -5.37 -4.72 5.26
CA LYS A 52 -5.19 -5.85 6.20
C LYS A 52 -4.76 -7.14 5.48
N LYS A 53 -5.40 -7.48 4.36
CA LYS A 53 -5.00 -8.66 3.56
C LYS A 53 -3.55 -8.55 3.07
N ILE A 54 -3.11 -7.36 2.66
CA ILE A 54 -1.73 -7.14 2.19
C ILE A 54 -0.74 -7.30 3.34
N THR A 55 -1.00 -6.68 4.50
CA THR A 55 -0.12 -6.82 5.68
C THR A 55 0.00 -8.26 6.13
N ASP A 56 -1.11 -9.00 6.14
CA ASP A 56 -1.15 -10.40 6.57
C ASP A 56 -0.35 -11.30 5.60
N LYS A 57 -0.48 -11.08 4.29
CA LYS A 57 0.25 -11.87 3.28
C LYS A 57 1.74 -11.56 3.21
N LEU A 58 2.13 -10.32 3.47
CA LEU A 58 3.54 -9.93 3.51
C LEU A 58 4.18 -10.17 4.90
N ASN A 59 3.37 -10.47 5.92
CA ASN A 59 3.76 -10.62 7.32
C ASN A 59 4.55 -9.39 7.79
N VAL A 60 3.90 -8.23 7.74
CA VAL A 60 4.40 -6.90 8.13
C VAL A 60 3.33 -6.12 8.88
N ASN A 61 3.72 -5.05 9.56
CA ASN A 61 2.78 -4.14 10.20
C ASN A 61 2.16 -3.16 9.19
N PHE A 62 1.02 -2.57 9.56
CA PHE A 62 0.34 -1.56 8.73
C PHE A 62 1.27 -0.39 8.41
N ASP A 63 1.91 0.18 9.43
CA ASP A 63 2.76 1.36 9.28
C ASP A 63 4.05 1.10 8.52
N ASP A 64 4.41 -0.16 8.23
CA ASP A 64 5.58 -0.49 7.40
C ASP A 64 5.33 -0.12 5.93
N ILE A 65 4.09 -0.22 5.45
CA ILE A 65 3.74 -0.07 4.03
C ILE A 65 2.60 0.90 3.75
N PHE A 66 1.88 1.34 4.79
CA PHE A 66 0.76 2.27 4.67
C PHE A 66 0.90 3.45 5.64
N PHE A 67 0.12 4.49 5.38
CA PHE A 67 -0.15 5.57 6.33
C PHE A 67 -1.56 6.10 6.13
N ILE A 68 -2.12 6.69 7.19
CA ILE A 68 -3.47 7.26 7.16
C ILE A 68 -3.37 8.77 6.93
N GLU A 69 -4.04 9.25 5.89
CA GLU A 69 -4.24 10.67 5.65
C GLU A 69 -5.66 11.05 6.05
N SER A 70 -5.76 11.68 7.21
CA SER A 70 -6.98 12.34 7.69
C SER A 70 -6.96 13.76 7.16
N GLY A 71 -7.85 14.08 6.21
CA GLY A 71 -7.88 15.42 5.63
C GLY A 71 -8.12 16.51 6.68
N SER A 72 -7.03 17.17 7.09
CA SER A 72 -7.01 18.46 7.79
C SER A 72 -5.62 19.12 7.63
N PHE A 73 -5.63 20.20 6.84
CA PHE A 73 -4.71 21.34 6.69
C PHE A 73 -3.24 21.15 6.27
N SER A 74 -2.92 21.91 5.21
CA SER A 74 -1.60 22.21 4.68
C SER A 74 -0.58 22.53 5.78
N VAL A 75 0.42 21.66 5.95
CA VAL A 75 1.72 22.09 6.46
C VAL A 75 2.63 22.24 5.25
N ASN A 76 2.70 23.47 4.74
CA ASN A 76 3.64 23.89 3.73
C ASN A 76 5.04 23.99 4.38
N THR A 77 5.73 22.88 4.58
CA THR A 77 7.17 22.92 4.87
C THR A 77 7.93 22.91 3.56
N LYS A 78 8.10 24.11 2.98
CA LYS A 78 9.29 24.42 2.19
C LYS A 78 10.50 24.05 3.05
N ARG A 79 11.23 23.01 2.66
CA ARG A 79 12.63 22.85 3.11
C ARG A 79 13.47 23.71 2.17
N ASN A 80 14.06 24.75 2.75
CA ASN A 80 15.18 25.51 2.19
C ASN A 80 16.33 24.58 1.80
#